data_AF-A0A3R6YCE8-F1
#
_entry.id   AF-A0A3R6YCE8-F1
#
_cell.length_a   1.000
_cell.length_b   1.000
_cell.length_c   1.000
_cell.angle_alpha   90.00
_cell.angle_beta   90.00
_cell.angle_gamma   90.00
#
_symmetry.space_group_name_H-M   'P 1'
#
loop_
_entity.id
_entity.type
_entity.pdbx_description
1 polymer ?
#
loop_
_entity_poly.entity_id
_entity_poly.type
_entity_poly.pdbx_seq_one_letter_code
_entity_poly.pdbx_strand_id
1 'polypeptide(L)'
;RDLSTGFDSAQPDCRAVLPQSSEMITYSFANGVVATLRTSGTEPKLKYYVESPGGQGLTRQQVTDALQLQVAAIVSEMLQPELHHLERP
;
A
#
# COMPACT_ATOMS: atom_id res chain seq x y z
N ARG A 1 8.13 -1.18 4.47
CA ARG A 1 8.28 -0.14 5.51
C ARG A 1 7.07 -0.11 6.41
N ASP A 2 7.26 -0.05 7.72
CA ASP A 2 6.24 0.04 8.75
C ASP A 2 6.60 1.19 9.72
N LEU A 3 5.80 2.25 9.72
CA LEU A 3 6.03 3.41 10.58
C LEU A 3 5.44 3.24 11.99
N SER A 4 4.65 2.19 12.24
CA SER A 4 4.19 1.86 13.60
C SER A 4 5.34 1.33 14.45
N THR A 5 6.20 0.50 13.86
CA THR A 5 7.38 -0.08 14.50
C THR A 5 8.67 0.67 14.17
N GLY A 6 8.66 1.52 13.15
CA GLY A 6 9.85 2.20 12.62
C GLY A 6 10.77 1.28 11.82
N PHE A 7 10.27 0.13 11.37
CA PHE A 7 11.01 -0.83 10.57
C PHE A 7 10.96 -0.47 9.08
N ASP A 8 12.09 -0.49 8.39
CA ASP A 8 12.13 -0.34 6.92
C ASP A 8 13.15 -1.27 6.28
N SER A 9 12.67 -2.37 5.72
CA SER A 9 13.51 -3.33 4.98
C SER A 9 14.18 -2.76 3.73
N ALA A 10 13.81 -1.56 3.28
CA ALA A 10 14.49 -0.89 2.17
C ALA A 10 15.76 -0.14 2.61
N GLN A 11 15.98 0.04 3.92
CA GLN A 11 17.16 0.72 4.46
C GLN A 11 18.24 -0.29 4.91
N PRO A 12 19.54 0.03 4.76
CA PRO A 12 20.63 -0.87 5.14
C PRO A 12 20.65 -1.29 6.61
N ASP A 13 20.13 -0.45 7.51
CA ASP A 13 20.04 -0.70 8.95
C ASP A 13 18.65 -1.17 9.41
N CYS A 14 17.74 -1.42 8.45
CA CYS A 14 16.34 -1.77 8.67
C CYS A 14 15.53 -0.72 9.45
N ARG A 15 15.97 0.55 9.51
CA ARG A 15 15.28 1.62 10.24
C ARG A 15 14.60 2.58 9.27
N ALA A 16 13.37 2.97 9.59
CA ALA A 16 12.66 3.97 8.82
C ALA A 16 13.34 5.35 8.94
N VAL A 17 13.56 6.00 7.80
CA VAL A 17 14.05 7.39 7.73
C VAL A 17 12.99 8.38 8.22
N LEU A 18 11.72 8.07 7.95
CA LEU A 18 10.61 8.89 8.40
C LEU A 18 10.33 8.63 9.89
N PRO A 19 9.86 9.64 10.65
CA PRO A 19 9.45 9.45 12.03
C PRO A 19 8.39 8.38 12.16
N GLN A 20 8.42 7.65 13.28
CA GLN A 20 7.34 6.73 13.65
C GLN A 20 6.00 7.49 13.72
N SER A 21 4.94 6.84 13.26
CA SER A 21 3.58 7.38 13.26
C SER A 21 2.56 6.28 13.53
N SER A 22 1.34 6.66 13.91
CA SER A 22 0.28 5.69 14.19
C SER A 22 -0.13 4.92 12.92
N GLU A 23 0.00 3.59 12.98
CA GLU A 23 -0.59 2.61 12.07
C GLU A 23 -0.49 2.93 10.56
N MET A 24 0.73 2.87 10.02
CA MET A 24 0.99 3.03 8.59
C MET A 24 2.03 2.04 8.08
N ILE A 25 1.65 1.25 7.07
CA ILE A 25 2.49 0.24 6.43
C ILE A 25 2.57 0.53 4.92
N THR A 26 3.78 0.57 4.37
CA THR A 26 4.06 0.69 2.94
C THR A 26 4.76 -0.56 2.42
N TYR A 27 4.16 -1.18 1.41
CA TYR A 27 4.73 -2.26 0.62
C TYR A 27 5.32 -1.72 -0.68
N SER A 28 6.49 -2.22 -1.05
CA SER A 28 7.12 -1.99 -2.35
C SER A 28 7.30 -3.33 -3.04
N PHE A 29 6.71 -3.47 -4.22
CA PHE A 29 6.73 -4.71 -4.99
C PHE A 29 7.83 -4.68 -6.06
N ALA A 30 8.31 -5.85 -6.47
CA ALA A 30 9.40 -5.97 -7.45
C ALA A 30 9.08 -5.38 -8.83
N ASN A 31 7.79 -5.27 -9.18
CA ASN A 31 7.31 -4.61 -10.40
C ASN A 31 7.22 -3.08 -10.25
N GLY A 32 7.74 -2.50 -9.16
CA GLY A 32 7.80 -1.07 -8.90
C GLY A 32 6.52 -0.47 -8.29
N VAL A 33 5.50 -1.30 -8.07
CA VAL A 33 4.24 -0.86 -7.45
C VAL A 33 4.47 -0.55 -5.99
N VAL A 34 3.83 0.49 -5.49
CA VAL A 34 3.89 0.89 -4.09
C VAL A 34 2.49 0.98 -3.52
N ALA A 35 2.25 0.31 -2.40
CA ALA A 35 0.97 0.32 -1.71
C ALA A 35 1.14 0.76 -0.27
N THR A 36 0.41 1.79 0.16
CA THR A 36 0.42 2.27 1.54
C THR A 36 -0.95 2.10 2.17
N LEU A 37 -1.00 1.39 3.29
CA LEU A 37 -2.17 1.22 4.15
C LEU A 37 -2.00 2.12 5.37
N ARG A 38 -3.07 2.79 5.77
CA ARG A 38 -3.08 3.61 6.99
C ARG A 38 -4.45 3.65 7.64
N THR A 39 -4.48 3.82 8.95
CA THR A 39 -5.73 4.17 9.64
C THR A 39 -6.05 5.66 9.45
N SER A 40 -7.34 5.98 9.51
CA SER A 40 -7.80 7.37 9.61
C SER A 40 -7.75 7.80 11.08
N GLY A 41 -7.16 8.96 11.36
CA GLY A 41 -7.04 9.46 12.74
C GLY A 41 -8.35 9.99 13.33
N THR A 42 -9.36 10.26 12.49
CA THR A 42 -10.62 10.89 12.91
C THR A 42 -11.87 10.05 12.62
N GLU A 43 -11.73 8.94 11.89
CA GLU A 43 -12.85 8.09 11.49
C GLU A 43 -12.44 6.62 11.67
N PRO A 44 -13.36 5.70 11.96
CA PRO A 44 -13.08 4.26 12.02
C PRO A 44 -12.96 3.68 10.61
N LYS A 45 -11.98 4.18 9.84
CA LYS A 45 -11.75 3.84 8.44
C LYS A 45 -10.30 3.46 8.21
N LEU A 46 -10.11 2.44 7.39
CA LEU A 46 -8.82 2.11 6.78
C LEU A 46 -8.73 2.77 5.41
N LYS A 47 -7.60 3.42 5.13
CA LYS A 47 -7.32 4.06 3.84
C LYS A 47 -6.16 3.35 3.17
N TYR A 48 -6.23 3.21 1.85
CA TYR A 48 -5.14 2.66 1.06
C TYR A 48 -4.83 3.58 -0.14
N TYR A 49 -3.56 3.63 -0.50
CA TYR A 49 -3.04 4.32 -1.67
C TYR A 49 -2.19 3.33 -2.43
N VAL A 50 -2.46 3.12 -3.72
CA VAL A 50 -1.68 2.23 -4.57
C VAL A 50 -1.23 3.00 -5.80
N GLU A 51 0.06 2.96 -6.06
CA GLU A 51 0.72 3.63 -7.17
C GLU A 51 1.42 2.59 -8.03
N SER A 52 1.20 2.66 -9.35
CA SER A 52 1.87 1.82 -10.33
C SER A 52 2.71 2.71 -11.23
N PRO A 53 4.01 2.41 -11.42
CA PRO A 53 4.87 3.19 -12.29
C PRO A 53 4.47 2.95 -13.76
N GLY A 54 4.41 4.04 -14.53
CA GLY A 54 4.40 3.95 -15.98
C GLY A 54 5.77 3.54 -16.52
N GLY A 55 5.83 3.21 -17.81
CA GLY A 55 7.07 2.85 -18.48
C GLY A 55 7.06 3.25 -19.95
N GLN A 56 8.25 3.35 -20.55
CA GLN A 56 8.36 3.59 -21.99
C GLN A 56 7.66 2.47 -22.77
N GLY A 57 6.81 2.83 -23.73
CA GLY A 57 6.04 1.87 -24.52
C GLY A 57 4.72 1.41 -23.88
N LEU A 58 4.41 1.82 -22.64
CA LEU A 58 3.11 1.55 -22.02
C LEU A 58 2.15 2.73 -22.24
N THR A 59 0.93 2.40 -22.64
CA THR A 59 -0.17 3.36 -22.67
C THR A 59 -0.73 3.57 -21.26
N ARG A 60 -1.36 4.72 -21.03
CA ARG A 60 -2.07 5.00 -19.77
C ARG A 60 -3.12 3.92 -19.44
N GLN A 61 -3.80 3.39 -20.45
CA GLN A 61 -4.82 2.36 -20.26
C GLN A 61 -4.21 1.07 -19.71
N GLN A 62 -3.11 0.59 -20.30
CA GLN A 62 -2.41 -0.62 -19.83
C GLN A 62 -1.94 -0.48 -18.38
N VAL A 63 -1.43 0.69 -18.00
CA VAL A 63 -1.03 0.96 -16.60
C VAL A 63 -2.24 0.98 -15.67
N THR A 64 -3.36 1.53 -16.13
CA THR A 64 -4.61 1.61 -15.35
C THR A 64 -5.20 0.21 -15.12
N ASP A 65 -5.25 -0.63 -16.15
CA ASP A 65 -5.78 -2.00 -16.05
C ASP A 65 -4.91 -2.85 -15.11
N ALA A 66 -3.58 -2.76 -15.24
CA ALA A 66 -2.65 -3.43 -14.33
C ALA A 66 -2.80 -2.93 -12.88
N LEU A 67 -2.96 -1.62 -12.68
CA LEU A 67 -3.19 -1.04 -11.36
C LEU A 67 -4.50 -1.56 -10.74
N GLN A 68 -5.59 -1.66 -11.51
CA GLN A 68 -6.86 -2.20 -11.00
C GLN A 68 -6.72 -3.64 -10.52
N LEU A 69 -6.03 -4.49 -11.28
CA LEU A 69 -5.76 -5.89 -10.88
C LEU A 69 -4.93 -5.96 -9.59
N GLN A 70 -3.90 -5.12 -9.47
CA GLN A 70 -3.06 -5.07 -8.27
C GLN A 70 -3.83 -4.55 -7.06
N VAL A 71 -4.64 -3.50 -7.21
CA VAL A 71 -5.50 -2.99 -6.14
C VAL A 71 -6.44 -4.09 -5.67
N ALA A 72 -7.06 -4.83 -6.58
CA ALA A 72 -7.94 -5.94 -6.22
C ALA A 72 -7.18 -7.03 -5.41
N ALA A 73 -5.99 -7.40 -5.86
CA ALA A 73 -5.15 -8.37 -5.15
C ALA A 73 -4.69 -7.86 -3.77
N ILE A 74 -4.23 -6.61 -3.66
CA ILE A 74 -3.81 -6.01 -2.38
C ILE A 74 -4.97 -5.95 -1.40
N VAL A 75 -6.15 -5.53 -1.86
CA VAL A 75 -7.35 -5.49 -1.01
C VAL A 75 -7.74 -6.91 -0.56
N SER A 76 -7.72 -7.89 -1.46
CA SER A 76 -8.03 -9.29 -1.12
C SER A 76 -7.04 -9.86 -0.11
N GLU A 77 -5.74 -9.83 -0.42
CA GLU A 77 -4.71 -10.56 0.30
C GLU A 77 -4.22 -9.84 1.56
N MET A 78 -4.12 -8.50 1.51
CA MET A 78 -3.55 -7.72 2.61
C MET A 78 -4.62 -7.19 3.56
N LEU A 79 -5.79 -6.79 3.03
CA LEU A 79 -6.88 -6.26 3.86
C LEU A 79 -7.91 -7.31 4.26
N GLN A 80 -8.02 -8.42 3.51
CA GLN A 80 -8.91 -9.54 3.79
C GLN A 80 -10.28 -9.07 4.31
N PRO A 81 -11.01 -8.23 3.55
CA PRO A 81 -12.17 -7.49 4.06
C PRO A 81 -13.28 -8.40 4.59
N GLU A 82 -13.48 -9.58 3.99
CA GLU A 82 -14.47 -10.55 4.47
C GLU A 82 -14.11 -11.13 5.84
N LEU A 83 -12.82 -11.48 6.04
CA LEU A 83 -12.31 -12.00 7.31
C LEU A 83 -12.34 -10.95 8.42
N HIS A 84 -12.03 -9.70 8.08
CA HIS A 84 -11.92 -8.59 9.02
C HIS A 84 -13.18 -7.73 9.11
N HIS A 85 -14.28 -8.15 8.48
CA HIS A 85 -15.57 -7.46 8.47
C HIS A 85 -15.46 -5.98 8.04
N LEU A 86 -14.64 -5.70 7.03
CA LEU A 86 -14.46 -4.37 6.45
C LEU A 86 -15.49 -4.15 5.34
N GLU A 87 -16.16 -3.00 5.39
CA GLU A 87 -17.11 -2.58 4.37
C GLU A 87 -16.49 -1.56 3.42
N ARG A 88 -16.82 -1.65 2.13
CA ARG A 88 -16.47 -0.61 1.16
C ARG A 88 -17.39 0.61 1.37
N PRO A 89 -16.87 1.84 1.19
CA PRO A 89 -17.69 3.04 1.29
C PRO A 89 -18.78 3.10 0.22
#